data_AF-A0A6A7ANU1-F1
#
_entry.id   AF-A0A6A7ANU1-F1
#
_cell.length_a   1.000
_cell.length_b   1.000
_cell.length_c   1.000
_cell.angle_alpha   90.00
_cell.angle_beta   90.00
_cell.angle_gamma   90.00
#
_symmetry.space_group_name_H-M   'P 1'
#
loop_
_entity.id
_entity.type
_entity.pdbx_description
1 polymer ?
#
loop_
_entity_poly.entity_id
_entity_poly.type
_entity_poly.pdbx_seq_one_letter_code
_entity_poly.pdbx_strand_id
1 'polypeptide(L)'
;WVLHLDEETLNDDHVVQTCIDFIERREREMQMAAQGIIMYNAYRYRDSWLLTAADIARVIDDFAHLQVQLNCLGRALDGFHGSFLLLNDYAEKIIT
;
A
#
# COMPACT_ATOMS: atom_id res chain seq x y z
N TRP A 1 6.81 -13.03 -5.01
CA TRP A 1 6.20 -11.78 -4.52
C TRP A 1 7.33 -10.84 -4.20
N VAL A 2 7.24 -9.61 -4.69
CA VAL A 2 8.23 -8.58 -4.46
C VAL A 2 7.55 -7.42 -3.76
N LEU A 3 8.15 -7.02 -2.64
CA LEU A 3 7.69 -5.93 -1.81
C LEU A 3 8.52 -4.70 -2.16
N HIS A 4 7.89 -3.73 -2.81
CA HIS A 4 8.48 -2.43 -3.14
C HIS A 4 8.23 -1.48 -1.98
N LEU A 5 9.32 -1.05 -1.36
CA LEU A 5 9.35 -0.14 -0.23
C LEU A 5 10.17 1.08 -0.58
N ASP A 6 9.81 2.21 0.00
CA ASP A 6 10.65 3.40 -0.01
C ASP A 6 11.77 3.26 1.03
N GLU A 7 12.91 3.91 0.80
CA GLU A 7 14.15 3.75 1.58
C GLU A 7 14.00 4.16 3.05
N GLU A 8 13.07 5.08 3.32
CA GLU A 8 12.80 5.60 4.66
C GLU A 8 11.70 4.82 5.40
N THR A 9 11.12 3.79 4.77
CA THR A 9 9.98 3.05 5.34
C THR A 9 10.44 2.12 6.46
N LEU A 10 9.98 2.39 7.68
CA LEU A 10 10.12 1.48 8.82
C LEU A 10 9.01 0.43 8.78
N ASN A 11 9.40 -0.84 8.66
CA ASN A 11 8.47 -1.98 8.73
C ASN A 11 8.53 -2.59 10.12
N ASP A 12 7.37 -2.96 10.65
CA ASP A 12 7.25 -3.75 11.87
C ASP A 12 6.94 -5.22 11.55
N ASP A 13 7.04 -6.08 12.56
CA ASP A 13 6.74 -7.51 12.43
C ASP A 13 5.29 -7.74 11.97
N HIS A 14 4.38 -6.83 12.33
CA HIS A 14 2.97 -6.90 11.96
C HIS A 14 2.76 -6.69 10.45
N VAL A 15 3.45 -5.73 9.84
CA VAL A 15 3.42 -5.48 8.39
C VAL A 15 3.92 -6.70 7.65
N VAL A 16 5.07 -7.26 8.07
CA VAL A 16 5.64 -8.46 7.44
C VAL A 16 4.68 -9.64 7.55
N GLN A 17 4.12 -9.89 8.74
CA GLN A 17 3.16 -10.97 8.94
C GLN A 17 1.89 -10.75 8.09
N THR A 18 1.41 -9.53 7.99
CA THR A 18 0.23 -9.20 7.17
C THR A 18 0.49 -9.45 5.69
N CYS A 19 1.69 -9.14 5.19
CA CYS A 19 2.09 -9.47 3.83
C CYS A 19 2.12 -10.99 3.59
N ILE A 20 2.67 -11.76 4.53
CA ILE A 20 2.70 -13.23 4.45
C ILE A 20 1.27 -13.80 4.47
N ASP A 21 0.46 -13.38 5.44
CA ASP A 21 -0.95 -13.76 5.57
C ASP A 21 -1.73 -13.46 4.29
N PHE A 22 -1.48 -12.32 3.67
CA PHE A 22 -2.10 -11.93 2.42
C PHE A 22 -1.69 -12.86 1.27
N ILE A 23 -0.41 -13.21 1.18
CA ILE A 23 0.10 -14.17 0.19
C ILE A 23 -0.55 -15.54 0.39
N GLU A 24 -0.65 -16.01 1.63
CA GLU A 24 -1.17 -17.33 1.98
C GLU A 24 -2.70 -17.44 1.86
N ARG A 25 -3.45 -16.40 2.21
CA ARG A 25 -4.94 -16.38 2.11
C ARG A 25 -5.46 -16.28 0.68
N ARG A 26 -4.60 -16.19 -0.32
CA ARG A 26 -5.02 -16.09 -1.72
C ARG A 26 -5.54 -17.42 -2.26
N GLU A 27 -6.87 -17.56 -2.33
CA GLU A 27 -7.54 -18.63 -3.08
C GLU A 27 -7.83 -18.29 -4.56
N ARG A 28 -7.78 -17.01 -4.96
CA ARG A 28 -8.13 -16.56 -6.32
C ARG A 28 -6.93 -15.95 -7.06
N GLU A 29 -6.59 -16.54 -8.20
CA GLU A 29 -5.54 -16.13 -9.14
C GLU A 29 -5.59 -14.65 -9.60
N MET A 30 -6.72 -13.96 -9.40
CA MET A 30 -6.97 -12.63 -9.97
C MET A 30 -6.37 -11.45 -9.21
N GLN A 31 -5.89 -11.62 -7.99
CA GLN A 31 -5.38 -10.49 -7.24
C GLN A 31 -3.84 -10.56 -7.17
N MET A 32 -3.20 -9.90 -8.13
CA MET A 32 -1.76 -9.97 -8.36
C MET A 32 -0.95 -8.89 -7.63
N ALA A 33 -1.64 -7.98 -6.93
CA ALA A 33 -1.06 -6.85 -6.22
C ALA A 33 -1.76 -6.62 -4.88
N ALA A 34 -1.02 -6.10 -3.91
CA ALA A 34 -1.49 -5.50 -2.66
C ALA A 34 -0.86 -4.13 -2.49
N GLN A 35 -1.59 -3.21 -1.86
CA GLN A 35 -1.02 -1.96 -1.37
C GLN A 35 -1.12 -1.92 0.15
N GLY A 36 -0.07 -1.45 0.78
CA GLY A 36 -0.08 -1.06 2.19
C GLY A 36 0.05 0.45 2.36
N ILE A 37 -0.35 0.94 3.52
CA ILE A 37 -0.31 2.37 3.85
C ILE A 37 1.01 2.72 4.54
N ILE A 38 1.53 3.91 4.24
CA ILE A 38 2.66 4.49 4.96
C ILE A 38 2.11 5.63 5.82
N MET A 39 2.43 5.64 7.11
CA MET A 39 2.04 6.69 8.05
C MET A 39 3.27 7.46 8.50
N TYR A 40 3.30 8.76 8.27
CA TYR A 40 4.44 9.62 8.63
C TYR A 40 4.37 10.11 10.07
N ASN A 41 3.16 10.26 10.63
CA ASN A 41 2.97 10.71 12.01
C ASN A 41 2.42 9.61 12.94
N ALA A 42 2.95 8.38 12.82
CA ALA A 42 2.46 7.24 13.60
C ALA A 42 2.70 7.38 15.13
N TYR A 43 3.79 8.03 15.55
CA TYR A 43 4.22 8.03 16.96
C TYR A 43 3.86 9.30 17.75
N ARG A 44 3.66 10.45 17.09
CA ARG A 44 3.41 11.75 17.74
C ARG A 44 2.11 12.41 17.29
N TYR A 45 1.13 11.60 16.93
CA TYR A 45 -0.18 12.05 16.43
C TYR A 45 -0.91 13.01 17.38
N ARG A 46 -0.63 12.94 18.69
CA ARG A 46 -1.25 13.78 19.72
C ARG A 46 -0.66 15.18 19.81
N ASP A 47 0.64 15.33 19.55
CA ASP A 47 1.36 16.61 19.74
C ASP A 47 1.12 17.59 18.59
N SER A 48 0.69 17.11 17.43
CA SER A 48 0.58 17.89 16.20
C SER A 48 -0.65 17.49 15.40
N TRP A 49 -1.83 17.83 15.93
CA TRP A 49 -3.14 17.48 15.35
C TRP A 49 -3.29 17.91 13.89
N LEU A 50 -2.72 19.05 13.49
CA LEU A 50 -2.76 19.53 12.10
C LEU A 50 -1.99 18.59 11.16
N LEU A 51 -0.80 18.16 11.58
CA LEU A 51 0.03 17.21 10.82
C LEU A 51 -0.64 15.84 10.75
N THR A 52 -1.26 15.41 11.85
CA THR A 52 -2.05 14.18 11.90
C THR A 52 -3.23 14.23 10.93
N ALA A 53 -3.98 15.33 10.91
CA ALA A 53 -5.09 15.50 9.98
C ALA A 53 -4.63 15.51 8.52
N ALA A 54 -3.50 16.17 8.22
CA ALA A 54 -2.91 16.18 6.88
C ALA A 54 -2.43 14.78 6.45
N ASP A 55 -1.78 14.02 7.33
CA ASP A 55 -1.32 12.66 7.03
C ASP A 55 -2.50 11.70 6.82
N ILE A 56 -3.56 11.81 7.62
CA ILE A 56 -4.80 11.05 7.42
C ILE A 56 -5.45 11.39 6.08
N ALA A 57 -5.58 12.68 5.74
CA ALA A 57 -6.18 13.10 4.48
C ALA A 57 -5.41 12.53 3.28
N ARG A 58 -4.08 12.56 3.33
CA ARG A 58 -3.21 11.96 2.31
C ARG A 58 -3.41 10.44 2.21
N VAL A 59 -3.38 9.71 3.34
CA VAL A 59 -3.56 8.24 3.34
C VAL A 59 -4.92 7.85 2.77
N ILE A 60 -5.98 8.61 3.09
CA ILE A 60 -7.32 8.36 2.54
C ILE A 60 -7.33 8.58 1.03
N ASP A 61 -6.72 9.66 0.55
CA ASP A 61 -6.64 9.97 -0.88
C ASP A 61 -5.90 8.86 -1.65
N ASP A 62 -4.70 8.49 -1.17
CA ASP A 62 -3.88 7.43 -1.77
C ASP A 62 -4.64 6.09 -1.82
N PHE A 63 -5.36 5.75 -0.74
CA PHE A 63 -6.14 4.52 -0.68
C PHE A 63 -7.38 4.57 -1.59
N ALA A 64 -8.09 5.70 -1.62
CA ALA A 64 -9.28 5.88 -2.45
C ALA A 64 -8.93 5.82 -3.94
N HIS A 65 -7.86 6.50 -4.34
CA HIS A 65 -7.37 6.46 -5.71
C HIS A 65 -7.08 5.03 -6.15
N LEU A 66 -6.39 4.23 -5.33
CA LEU A 66 -6.14 2.85 -5.68
C LEU A 66 -7.43 2.01 -5.76
N GLN A 67 -8.27 2.08 -4.73
CA GLN A 67 -9.49 1.27 -4.68
C GLN A 67 -10.39 1.54 -5.88
N VAL A 68 -10.48 2.81 -6.31
CA VAL A 68 -11.23 3.21 -7.50
C VAL A 68 -10.54 2.72 -8.77
N GLN A 69 -9.21 2.86 -8.89
CA GLN A 69 -8.46 2.38 -10.04
C GLN A 69 -8.58 0.86 -10.24
N LEU A 70 -8.44 0.08 -9.18
CA LEU A 70 -8.48 -1.38 -9.24
C LEU A 70 -9.90 -1.91 -9.39
N ASN A 71 -10.86 -1.43 -8.58
CA ASN A 71 -12.20 -2.02 -8.53
C ASN A 71 -13.17 -1.40 -9.53
N CYS A 72 -13.05 -0.10 -9.85
CA CYS A 72 -14.00 0.59 -10.72
C CYS A 72 -13.49 0.72 -12.16
N LEU A 73 -12.20 1.02 -12.33
CA LEU A 73 -11.61 1.29 -13.66
C LEU A 73 -10.91 0.06 -14.26
N GLY A 74 -10.54 -0.93 -13.44
CA GLY A 74 -9.80 -2.11 -13.87
C GLY A 74 -8.42 -1.81 -14.47
N ARG A 75 -7.87 -0.62 -14.19
CA ARG A 75 -6.58 -0.15 -14.70
C ARG A 75 -5.97 0.88 -13.76
N ALA A 76 -4.66 0.78 -13.53
CA ALA A 76 -3.89 1.79 -12.83
C ALA A 76 -3.67 2.97 -13.78
N LEU A 77 -4.35 4.09 -13.54
CA LEU A 77 -4.23 5.31 -14.34
C LEU A 77 -3.11 6.22 -13.88
N ASP A 78 -2.75 6.14 -12.60
CA ASP A 78 -1.75 6.98 -11.96
C ASP A 78 -0.80 6.11 -11.14
N GLY A 79 0.39 6.61 -10.88
CA GLY A 79 1.39 5.90 -10.08
C GLY A 79 0.92 5.68 -8.63
N PHE A 80 1.41 4.61 -8.02
CA PHE A 80 1.23 4.37 -6.58
C PHE A 80 2.11 5.35 -5.82
N HIS A 81 1.51 6.40 -5.25
CA HIS A 81 2.21 7.40 -4.45
C HIS A 81 1.94 7.16 -2.96
N GLY A 82 2.91 7.47 -2.10
CA GLY A 82 2.73 7.51 -0.64
C GLY A 82 2.38 6.18 0.04
N SER A 83 2.61 5.05 -0.64
CA SER A 83 2.23 3.71 -0.22
C SER A 83 3.26 2.67 -0.70
N PHE A 84 3.30 1.51 -0.04
CA PHE A 84 4.16 0.41 -0.46
C PHE A 84 3.35 -0.63 -1.23
N LEU A 85 4.01 -1.32 -2.16
CA LEU A 85 3.36 -2.22 -3.10
C LEU A 85 3.92 -3.63 -2.98
N LEU A 86 3.04 -4.62 -2.90
CA LEU A 86 3.38 -6.03 -2.89
C LEU A 86 2.87 -6.67 -4.18
N LEU A 87 3.76 -7.05 -5.08
CA LEU A 87 3.44 -7.60 -6.39
C LEU A 87 3.78 -9.07 -6.53
N ASN A 88 2.97 -9.83 -7.26
CA ASN A 88 3.33 -11.16 -7.70
C ASN A 88 4.40 -11.08 -8.82
N ASP A 89 5.27 -12.08 -8.90
CA ASP A 89 6.34 -12.18 -9.92
C ASP A 89 5.80 -12.07 -11.36
N TYR A 90 4.60 -12.61 -11.63
CA TYR A 90 3.96 -12.46 -12.94
C TYR A 90 3.59 -11.00 -13.24
N ALA A 91 3.03 -10.27 -12.26
CA ALA A 91 2.67 -8.87 -12.43
C ALA A 91 3.91 -7.98 -12.52
N GLU A 92 4.95 -8.28 -11.74
CA GLU A 92 6.22 -7.56 -11.76
C GLU A 92 6.88 -7.61 -13.15
N LYS A 93 6.91 -8.79 -13.78
CA LYS A 93 7.46 -8.99 -15.15
C LYS A 93 6.68 -8.34 -16.27
N ILE A 94 5.42 -7.96 -16.04
CA ILE A 94 4.63 -7.19 -17.01
C ILE A 94 5.01 -5.71 -16.93
N ILE A 95 5.38 -5.23 -15.74
CA ILE A 95 5.59 -3.83 -15.44
C ILE A 95 7.06 -3.43 -15.60
N THR A 96 8.01 -4.35 -15.36
CA THR A 96 9.47 -4.16 -15.45
C THR A 96 10.04 -4.82 -16.69
#